data_AF-A0A0M2NZD7-F1
#
_entry.id   AF-A0A0M2NZD7-F1
#
_cell.length_a   1.000
_cell.length_b   1.000
_cell.length_c   1.000
_cell.angle_alpha   90.00
_cell.angle_beta   90.00
_cell.angle_gamma   90.00
#
_symmetry.space_group_name_H-M   'P 1'
#
loop_
_entity.id
_entity.type
_entity.pdbx_description
1 polymer ?
#
loop_
_entity_poly.entity_id
_entity_poly.type
_entity_poly.pdbx_seq_one_letter_code
_entity_poly.pdbx_strand_id
1 'polypeptide(L)' 'MLVNTMNPDVIVLHCLPAFHDVHTKVGQQIYKTHGLTEMEITDDVFKGEHAVIFEQAENRLHSIKAIMAGTLGNIF' A
#
# COMPACT_ATOMS: atom_id res chain seq x y z
N MET A 1 13.61 6.05 8.47
CA MET A 1 13.57 4.77 7.73
C MET A 1 13.87 4.96 6.25
N LEU A 2 13.14 5.82 5.51
CA LEU A 2 13.42 6.04 4.07
C LEU A 2 14.83 6.58 3.78
N VAL A 3 15.37 7.44 4.65
CA VAL A 3 16.75 7.98 4.52
C VAL A 3 17.82 6.88 4.39
N ASN A 4 17.60 5.71 5.00
CA ASN A 4 18.57 4.62 4.98
C ASN A 4 18.68 3.94 3.60
N THR A 5 17.74 4.19 2.68
CA THR A 5 17.85 3.70 1.30
C THR A 5 18.90 4.45 0.51
N MET A 6 19.31 5.65 0.97
CA MET A 6 20.25 6.55 0.29
C MET A 6 19.87 6.84 -1.17
N ASN A 7 18.57 6.74 -1.49
CA ASN A 7 18.03 6.97 -2.81
C ASN A 7 16.96 8.08 -2.73
N PRO A 8 17.20 9.26 -3.33
CA PRO A 8 16.20 10.33 -3.35
C PRO A 8 14.92 9.94 -4.12
N ASP A 9 15.01 9.00 -5.06
CA ASP A 9 13.88 8.56 -5.89
C ASP A 9 13.22 7.29 -5.35
N VAL A 10 13.40 6.99 -4.05
CA VAL A 10 12.74 5.84 -3.43
C VAL A 10 11.22 6.00 -3.52
N ILE A 11 10.52 4.93 -3.89
CA ILE A 11 9.07 4.84 -3.78
C ILE A 11 8.68 3.80 -2.73
N VAL A 12 7.53 4.02 -2.11
CA VAL A 12 6.95 3.12 -1.13
C VAL A 12 5.70 2.48 -1.72
N LEU A 13 5.64 1.16 -1.60
CA LEU A 13 4.55 0.32 -2.08
C LEU A 13 3.97 -0.50 -0.92
N HIS A 14 2.68 -0.80 -1.00
CA HIS A 14 1.98 -1.67 -0.08
C HIS A 14 0.72 -2.21 -0.76
N CYS A 15 0.45 -3.51 -0.68
CA CYS A 15 -0.65 -4.13 -1.46
C CYS A 15 -2.06 -3.88 -0.91
N LEU A 16 -2.17 -3.28 0.29
CA LEU A 16 -3.38 -2.98 1.06
C LEU A 16 -4.14 -4.23 1.56
N PRO A 17 -4.95 -4.11 2.65
CA PRO A 17 -5.05 -2.96 3.56
C PRO A 17 -3.78 -2.77 4.40
N ALA A 18 -3.50 -1.54 4.84
CA ALA A 18 -2.36 -1.21 5.70
C ALA A 18 -2.83 -0.74 7.09
N PHE A 19 -2.07 -1.03 8.14
CA PHE A 19 -2.24 -0.54 9.49
C PHE A 19 -1.25 0.58 9.81
N HIS A 20 -1.58 1.75 9.29
CA HIS A 20 -0.83 2.99 9.47
C HIS A 20 -1.47 3.95 10.48
N ASP A 21 -2.62 3.58 11.07
CA ASP A 21 -3.33 4.36 12.08
C ASP A 21 -4.29 3.49 12.93
N VAL A 22 -5.06 4.15 13.81
CA VAL A 22 -6.08 3.54 14.69
C VAL A 22 -7.52 3.85 14.26
N HIS A 23 -7.76 4.20 13.00
CA HIS A 23 -9.10 4.55 12.50
C HIS A 23 -9.97 3.34 12.14
N THR A 24 -9.42 2.12 12.23
CA THR A 24 -10.17 0.88 12.06
C THR A 24 -10.49 0.20 13.40
N LYS A 25 -11.54 -0.63 13.44
CA LYS A 25 -11.88 -1.42 14.64
C LYS A 25 -10.72 -2.29 15.11
N VAL A 26 -9.98 -2.88 14.17
CA VAL A 26 -8.81 -3.72 14.44
C VAL A 26 -7.65 -2.87 14.96
N GLY A 27 -7.37 -1.71 14.35
CA GLY A 27 -6.35 -0.78 14.83
C GLY A 27 -6.61 -0.32 16.28
N GLN A 28 -7.86 0.01 16.62
CA GLN A 28 -8.23 0.36 18.00
C GLN A 28 -8.07 -0.80 18.99
N GLN A 29 -8.37 -2.03 18.58
CA GLN A 29 -8.17 -3.21 19.44
C GLN A 29 -6.69 -3.45 19.72
N ILE A 30 -5.84 -3.30 18.69
CA ILE A 30 -4.39 -3.46 18.80
C ILE A 30 -3.83 -2.36 19.70
N TYR A 31 -4.27 -1.11 19.53
CA TYR A 31 -3.88 -0.02 20.42
C TYR A 31 -4.24 -0.30 21.89
N LYS A 32 -5.45 -0.81 22.17
CA LYS A 32 -5.85 -1.17 23.55
C LYS A 32 -5.02 -2.30 24.16
N THR A 33 -4.56 -3.25 23.34
CA THR A 33 -3.86 -4.45 23.82
C THR A 33 -2.34 -4.25 23.89
N HIS A 34 -1.79 -3.44 22.98
CA HIS A 34 -0.35 -3.32 22.76
C HIS A 34 0.17 -1.87 22.81
N GLY A 35 -0.71 -0.87 22.86
CA GLY A 35 -0.34 0.55 22.85
C GLY A 35 0.18 1.07 21.50
N LEU A 36 0.11 0.26 20.44
CA LEU A 36 0.62 0.60 19.11
C LEU A 36 -0.42 1.37 18.30
N THR A 37 -0.01 2.51 17.75
CA THR A 37 -0.85 3.33 16.86
C THR A 37 -0.64 3.02 15.38
N GLU A 38 0.52 2.46 15.05
CA GLU A 38 1.01 2.16 13.70
C GLU A 38 1.80 0.84 13.77
N MET A 39 1.82 0.06 12.70
CA MET A 39 2.50 -1.24 12.67
C MET A 39 3.55 -1.33 11.56
N GLU A 40 3.19 -1.87 10.40
CA GLU A 40 4.15 -2.15 9.33
C GLU A 40 4.62 -0.90 8.59
N ILE A 41 3.85 0.18 8.66
CA ILE A 41 4.13 1.45 8.00
C ILE A 41 3.53 2.58 8.84
N THR A 42 4.27 3.69 9.01
CA THR A 42 3.76 4.86 9.71
C THR A 42 2.84 5.69 8.80
N ASP A 43 1.93 6.46 9.39
CA ASP A 43 0.99 7.33 8.68
C ASP A 43 1.74 8.35 7.81
N ASP A 44 2.84 8.92 8.34
CA ASP A 44 3.70 9.86 7.62
C ASP A 44 4.31 9.25 6.34
N VAL A 45 4.68 7.96 6.37
CA VAL A 45 5.22 7.27 5.19
C VAL A 45 4.09 6.84 4.26
N PHE A 46 2.95 6.39 4.80
CA PHE A 46 1.80 5.96 4.03
C PHE A 46 1.15 7.12 3.23
N LYS A 47 1.11 8.33 3.81
CA LYS A 47 0.57 9.56 3.21
C LYS A 47 1.65 10.48 2.62
N GLY A 48 2.92 10.09 2.69
CA GLY A 48 4.05 10.91 2.25
C GLY A 48 4.24 10.94 0.74
N GLU A 49 5.08 11.86 0.26
CA GLU A 49 5.31 12.08 -1.19
C GLU A 49 5.93 10.88 -1.92
N HIS A 50 6.64 10.02 -1.21
CA HIS A 50 7.22 8.79 -1.77
C HIS A 50 6.19 7.65 -1.91
N ALA A 51 4.96 7.80 -1.41
CA ALA A 51 3.96 6.74 -1.41
C ALA A 51 3.22 6.63 -2.75
N VAL A 52 3.41 5.50 -3.44
CA VAL A 52 2.75 5.18 -4.72
C VAL A 52 1.71 4.06 -4.54
N ILE A 53 1.18 3.95 -3.32
CA ILE A 53 0.34 2.82 -2.85
C ILE A 53 -1.01 2.77 -3.59
N PHE A 54 -1.65 3.92 -3.79
CA PHE A 54 -2.96 3.96 -4.47
C PHE A 54 -2.85 3.77 -5.98
N GLU A 55 -1.79 4.26 -6.61
CA GLU A 55 -1.52 3.97 -8.03
C GLU A 55 -1.22 2.47 -8.22
N GLN A 56 -0.45 1.86 -7.32
CA GLN A 56 -0.25 0.41 -7.30
C GLN A 56 -1.58 -0.35 -7.17
N ALA A 57 -2.48 0.12 -6.30
CA ALA A 57 -3.79 -0.48 -6.13
C ALA A 57 -4.65 -0.35 -7.39
N GLU A 58 -4.63 0.80 -8.07
CA GLU A 58 -5.33 1.00 -9.35
C GLU A 58 -4.78 0.06 -10.44
N ASN A 59 -3.46 -0.12 -10.49
CA ASN A 59 -2.80 -1.00 -11.46
C ASN A 59 -3.23 -2.48 -11.34
N ARG A 60 -3.89 -2.89 -10.25
CA ARG A 60 -4.58 -4.19 -10.16
C ARG A 60 -5.65 -4.35 -11.22
N LEU A 61 -6.42 -3.31 -11.52
CA LEU A 61 -7.47 -3.35 -12.55
C LEU A 61 -6.84 -3.55 -13.94
N HIS A 62 -5.82 -2.76 -14.27
CA HIS A 62 -5.21 -2.77 -15.60
C HIS A 62 -4.46 -4.08 -15.86
N SER A 63 -3.71 -4.58 -14.87
CA SER A 63 -3.00 -5.86 -14.98
C SER A 63 -3.94 -7.05 -15.15
N ILE A 64 -5.02 -7.13 -14.36
CA ILE A 64 -6.03 -8.19 -14.52
C ILE A 64 -6.74 -8.07 -15.87
N LYS A 65 -7.07 -6.87 -16.32
CA LYS A 65 -7.66 -6.63 -17.65
C LYS A 65 -6.75 -7.13 -18.77
N ALA A 66 -5.44 -6.89 -18.68
CA ALA A 66 -4.48 -7.38 -19.66
C ALA A 66 -4.43 -8.92 -19.68
N ILE A 67 -4.46 -9.56 -18.50
CA ILE A 67 -4.53 -11.03 -18.40
C ILE A 67 -5.81 -11.56 -19.07
N MET A 68 -6.98 -10.96 -18.77
CA MET A 68 -8.25 -11.36 -19.38
C MET A 68 -8.24 -11.16 -20.90
N ALA A 69 -7.74 -10.02 -21.39
CA ALA A 69 -7.61 -9.77 -22.82
C ALA A 69 -6.71 -10.81 -23.48
N GLY A 70 -5.53 -11.09 -22.90
CA GLY A 70 -4.55 -12.05 -23.42
C GLY A 70 -5.02 -13.50 -23.46
N THR A 71 -5.92 -13.90 -22.54
CA THR A 71 -6.33 -15.31 -22.36
C THR A 71 -7.71 -15.62 -22.92
N LEU A 72 -8.62 -14.64 -22.92
CA LEU A 72 -10.02 -14.80 -23.31
C LEU A 72 -10.45 -13.83 -24.43
N GLY A 73 -9.59 -12.87 -24.80
CA GLY A 73 -9.86 -11.94 -25.90
C GLY A 73 -9.59 -12.58 -27.26
N ASN A 74 -10.41 -12.24 -28.25
CA ASN A 74 -10.14 -12.58 -29.64
C ASN A 74 -9.31 -11.46 -30.26
N ILE A 75 -7.99 -11.54 -30.12
CA ILE A 75 -7.07 -10.41 -30.38
C ILE A 75 -6.47 -10.45 -31.80
N PHE A 76 -6.84 -11.43 -32.64
CA PHE A 76 -6.35 -11.60 -34.00
C PHE A 76 -7.45 -12.12 -34.94
#